data_AF-W5LYY7-F1
#
_entry.id   AF-W5LYY7-F1
#
_cell.length_a   1.000
_cell.length_b   1.000
_cell.length_c   1.000
_cell.angle_alpha   90.00
_cell.angle_beta   90.00
_cell.angle_gamma   90.00
#
_symmetry.space_group_name_H-M   'P 1'
#
loop_
_entity.id
_entity.type
_entity.pdbx_description
1 polymer ?
#
loop_
_entity_poly.entity_id
_entity_poly.type
_entity_poly.pdbx_seq_one_letter_code
_entity_poly.pdbx_strand_id
1 'polypeptide(L)'
;MKLITHNMLTSHVKGVTKGYPLLIKATEVQVSEVEFNPEFLSRMIPKLEWGVLVQAADSLGHLNDLPNELAPEHEKDEEFLRRVHRVLLEV
;
A
#
# COMPACT_ATOMS: atom_id res chain seq x y z
N MET A 1 -9.16 -7.07 2.61
CA MET A 1 -8.71 -6.82 1.23
C MET A 1 -7.31 -6.25 1.35
N LYS A 2 -6.34 -6.76 0.59
CA LYS A 2 -4.96 -6.26 0.69
C LYS A 2 -4.85 -4.83 0.15
N LEU A 3 -4.00 -4.01 0.76
CA LEU A 3 -3.84 -2.61 0.34
C LEU A 3 -3.29 -2.46 -1.09
N ILE A 4 -2.55 -3.46 -1.60
CA ILE A 4 -2.16 -3.51 -3.02
C ILE A 4 -3.35 -3.41 -3.97
N THR A 5 -4.45 -4.08 -3.63
CA THR A 5 -5.66 -4.06 -4.44
C THR A 5 -6.29 -2.69 -4.41
N HIS A 6 -6.43 -2.09 -3.22
CA HIS A 6 -6.95 -0.73 -3.06
C HIS A 6 -6.16 0.29 -3.90
N ASN A 7 -4.84 0.20 -3.89
CA ASN A 7 -3.97 1.12 -4.62
C ASN A 7 -4.21 1.09 -6.14
N MET A 8 -4.80 0.00 -6.67
CA MET A 8 -5.15 -0.17 -8.09
C MET A 8 -6.61 0.19 -8.41
N LEU A 9 -7.48 0.41 -7.42
CA LEU A 9 -8.90 0.65 -7.64
C LEU A 9 -9.18 2.13 -7.98
N THR A 10 -9.96 2.35 -9.04
CA THR A 10 -10.40 3.68 -9.49
C THR A 10 -11.91 3.67 -9.72
N SER A 11 -12.58 4.77 -9.36
CA SER A 11 -14.00 4.98 -9.64
C SER A 11 -14.23 5.33 -11.11
N HIS A 12 -15.17 4.62 -11.75
CA HIS A 12 -15.61 4.86 -13.13
C HIS A 12 -17.09 5.28 -13.20
N VAL A 13 -17.64 5.81 -12.12
CA VAL A 13 -19.02 6.32 -12.09
C VAL A 13 -19.20 7.44 -13.12
N LYS A 14 -20.29 7.40 -13.89
CA LYS A 14 -20.56 8.39 -14.93
C LYS A 14 -20.55 9.82 -14.36
N GLY A 15 -19.73 10.69 -14.92
CA GLY A 15 -19.59 12.09 -14.49
C GLY A 15 -18.52 12.34 -13.42
N VAL A 16 -17.75 11.32 -13.03
CA VAL A 16 -16.63 11.50 -12.09
C VAL A 16 -15.50 12.31 -12.73
N THR A 17 -15.03 13.34 -12.01
CA THR A 17 -13.89 14.18 -12.44
C THR A 17 -12.56 13.73 -11.85
N LYS A 18 -12.58 13.13 -10.66
CA LYS A 18 -11.43 12.48 -9.99
C LYS A 18 -11.87 11.14 -9.41
N GLY A 19 -11.53 10.06 -10.11
CA GLY A 19 -11.92 8.70 -9.69
C GLY A 19 -10.92 8.04 -8.74
N TYR A 20 -9.76 8.66 -8.51
CA TYR A 20 -8.64 8.09 -7.79
C TYR A 20 -8.01 9.13 -6.85
N PRO A 21 -7.56 8.76 -5.64
CA PRO A 21 -7.73 7.45 -4.99
C PRO A 21 -9.15 7.25 -4.43
N LEU A 22 -9.51 5.99 -4.16
CA LEU A 22 -10.71 5.69 -3.39
C LEU A 22 -10.46 5.90 -1.90
N LEU A 23 -11.45 6.41 -1.18
CA LEU A 23 -11.36 6.56 0.27
C LEU A 23 -11.70 5.23 0.96
N ILE A 24 -10.84 4.76 1.86
CA ILE A 24 -11.09 3.56 2.67
C ILE A 24 -11.68 3.96 4.02
N LYS A 25 -12.74 3.26 4.45
CA LYS A 25 -13.22 3.23 5.83
C LYS A 25 -13.41 1.79 6.24
N ALA A 26 -12.43 1.22 6.93
CA ALA A 26 -12.53 -0.15 7.41
C ALA A 26 -13.35 -0.19 8.72
N THR A 27 -14.23 -1.17 8.83
CA THR A 27 -14.91 -1.52 10.08
C THR A 27 -14.15 -2.60 10.85
N GLU A 28 -13.41 -3.44 10.13
CA GLU A 28 -12.60 -4.52 10.67
C GLU A 28 -11.32 -4.62 9.83
N VAL A 29 -10.18 -4.82 10.49
CA VAL A 29 -8.87 -5.03 9.88
C VAL A 29 -8.28 -6.29 10.49
N GLN A 30 -7.78 -7.18 9.64
CA GLN A 30 -7.14 -8.42 10.06
C GLN A 30 -5.77 -8.53 9.41
N VAL A 31 -4.75 -8.82 10.21
CA VAL A 31 -3.41 -9.08 9.72
C VAL A 31 -3.27 -10.57 9.41
N SER A 32 -2.90 -10.90 8.18
CA SER A 32 -2.66 -12.26 7.72
C SER A 32 -1.28 -12.33 7.09
N GLU A 33 -0.41 -13.15 7.69
CA GLU A 33 0.96 -13.35 7.23
C GLU A 33 1.01 -13.89 5.81
N VAL A 34 1.94 -13.36 5.02
CA VAL A 34 2.21 -13.80 3.64
C VAL A 34 3.71 -14.02 3.50
N GLU A 35 4.12 -15.01 2.71
CA GLU A 35 5.53 -15.25 2.44
C GLU A 35 6.20 -14.01 1.86
N PHE A 36 7.29 -13.57 2.50
CA PHE A 36 8.03 -12.39 2.08
C PHE A 36 8.77 -12.67 0.77
N ASN A 37 8.46 -11.86 -0.26
CA ASN A 37 9.11 -11.93 -1.56
C ASN A 37 9.69 -10.55 -1.94
N PRO A 38 11.00 -10.32 -1.72
CA PRO A 38 11.62 -9.02 -2.00
C PRO A 38 11.63 -8.69 -3.50
N GLU A 39 11.80 -9.69 -4.38
CA GLU A 39 11.82 -9.47 -5.83
C GLU A 39 10.46 -8.99 -6.35
N PHE A 40 9.36 -9.52 -5.80
CA PHE A 40 8.02 -9.02 -6.09
C PHE A 40 7.88 -7.56 -5.67
N LEU A 41 8.29 -7.21 -4.45
CA LEU A 41 8.13 -5.87 -3.91
C LEU A 41 8.96 -4.84 -4.68
N SER A 42 10.23 -5.11 -4.96
CA SER A 42 11.09 -4.21 -5.75
C SER A 42 10.51 -3.93 -7.14
N ARG A 43 9.80 -4.88 -7.75
CA ARG A 43 9.11 -4.69 -9.04
C ARG A 43 7.74 -4.00 -8.92
N MET A 44 7.11 -4.11 -7.75
CA MET A 44 5.78 -3.55 -7.51
C MET A 44 5.81 -2.12 -7.02
N ILE A 45 6.72 -1.78 -6.11
CA ILE A 45 6.83 -0.44 -5.50
C ILE A 45 6.87 0.69 -6.55
N PRO A 46 7.62 0.58 -7.67
CA PRO A 46 7.62 1.61 -8.71
C PRO A 46 6.28 1.81 -9.43
N LYS A 47 5.34 0.86 -9.30
CA LYS A 47 4.00 0.90 -9.90
C LYS A 47 2.93 1.35 -8.91
N LEU A 48 3.27 1.52 -7.64
CA LEU A 48 2.35 1.95 -6.59
C LEU A 48 2.31 3.47 -6.54
N GLU A 49 1.13 4.00 -6.30
CA GLU A 49 0.98 5.38 -5.86
C GLU A 49 1.27 5.43 -4.36
N TRP A 50 2.50 5.78 -4.03
CA TRP A 50 3.02 5.73 -2.66
C TRP A 50 2.18 6.56 -1.68
N GLY A 51 1.82 7.79 -2.08
CA GLY A 51 0.99 8.68 -1.24
C GLY A 51 -0.39 8.08 -0.92
N VAL A 52 -0.95 7.26 -1.83
CA VAL A 52 -2.23 6.58 -1.62
C VAL A 52 -2.07 5.41 -0.65
N LEU A 53 -0.97 4.67 -0.74
CA LEU A 53 -0.65 3.61 0.21
C LEU A 53 -0.46 4.17 1.62
N VAL A 54 0.29 5.28 1.75
CA VAL A 54 0.50 5.99 3.03
C VAL A 54 -0.84 6.46 3.60
N GLN A 55 -1.69 7.09 2.80
CA GLN A 55 -3.01 7.54 3.24
C GLN A 55 -3.92 6.38 3.66
N ALA A 56 -3.88 5.27 2.92
CA ALA A 56 -4.63 4.06 3.27
C ALA A 56 -4.13 3.46 4.59
N ALA A 57 -2.81 3.33 4.76
CA ALA A 57 -2.20 2.82 5.97
C ALA A 57 -2.52 3.69 7.20
N ASP A 58 -2.50 5.01 7.05
CA ASP A 58 -2.91 5.96 8.10
C ASP A 58 -4.39 5.80 8.48
N SER A 59 -5.26 5.69 7.48
CA SER A 59 -6.70 5.46 7.69
C SER A 59 -7.01 4.15 8.43
N LEU A 60 -6.10 3.18 8.38
CA LEU A 60 -6.21 1.89 9.06
C LEU A 60 -5.41 1.83 10.39
N GLY A 61 -4.68 2.88 10.76
CA GLY A 61 -3.84 2.91 11.96
C GLY A 61 -2.50 2.17 11.85
N HIS A 62 -2.07 1.86 10.63
CA HIS A 62 -0.83 1.12 10.32
C HIS A 62 0.29 2.00 9.74
N LEU A 63 0.19 3.34 9.86
CA LEU A 63 1.20 4.26 9.33
C LEU A 63 2.59 4.07 9.95
N ASN A 64 2.68 3.64 11.21
CA ASN A 64 3.96 3.43 11.90
C ASN A 64 4.86 2.39 11.20
N ASP A 65 4.25 1.51 10.40
CA ASP A 65 4.95 0.46 9.66
C ASP A 65 5.46 0.95 8.29
N LEU A 66 5.18 2.21 7.88
CA LEU A 66 5.52 2.74 6.55
C LEU A 66 6.14 4.15 6.61
N PRO A 67 7.25 4.42 5.89
CA PRO A 67 7.77 5.78 5.79
C PRO A 67 6.88 6.66 4.90
N ASN A 68 6.82 7.96 5.22
CA ASN A 68 6.01 8.93 4.47
C ASN A 68 6.48 9.10 3.02
N GLU A 69 7.78 8.97 2.79
CA GLU A 69 8.39 9.13 1.47
C GLU A 69 9.08 7.82 1.06
N LEU A 70 9.04 7.54 -0.25
CA LEU A 70 9.73 6.40 -0.83
C LEU A 70 11.23 6.65 -0.81
N ALA A 71 11.97 5.78 -0.12
CA ALA A 71 13.43 5.91 -0.04
C ALA A 71 14.09 5.68 -1.41
N PRO A 72 15.11 6.49 -1.77
CA PRO A 72 15.97 6.18 -2.91
C PRO A 72 16.71 4.87 -2.67
N GLU A 73 16.88 4.04 -3.71
CA GLU A 73 17.54 2.72 -3.64
C GLU A 73 16.89 1.68 -2.71
N HIS A 74 15.59 1.82 -2.42
CA HIS A 74 14.81 0.90 -1.57
C HIS A 74 14.88 -0.59 -1.98
N GLU A 75 15.22 -0.90 -3.23
CA GLU A 75 15.31 -2.28 -3.74
C GLU A 75 16.33 -3.16 -3.00
N LYS A 76 17.33 -2.55 -2.37
CA LYS A 76 18.39 -3.24 -1.60
C LYS A 76 18.18 -3.18 -0.10
N ASP A 77 17.20 -2.42 0.36
CA ASP A 77 16.89 -2.27 1.77
C ASP A 77 15.84 -3.30 2.18
N GLU A 78 16.30 -4.46 2.65
CA GLU A 78 15.40 -5.55 3.06
C GLU A 78 14.47 -5.13 4.22
N GLU A 79 14.95 -4.28 5.14
CA GLU A 79 14.14 -3.81 6.26
C GLU A 79 12.98 -2.93 5.76
N PHE A 80 13.27 -2.02 4.82
CA PHE A 80 12.26 -1.24 4.13
C PHE A 80 11.27 -2.15 3.37
N LEU A 81 11.77 -3.11 2.59
CA LEU A 81 10.90 -4.02 1.84
C LEU A 81 9.99 -4.83 2.77
N ARG A 82 10.47 -5.27 3.94
CA ARG A 82 9.65 -5.98 4.94
C ARG A 82 8.55 -5.11 5.54
N ARG A 83 8.86 -3.84 5.80
CA ARG A 83 7.88 -2.84 6.26
C ARG A 83 6.78 -2.62 5.22
N VAL A 84 7.17 -2.46 3.96
CA VAL A 84 6.20 -2.36 2.84
C VAL A 84 5.38 -3.62 2.69
N HIS A 85 6.00 -4.80 2.73
CA HIS A 85 5.33 -6.10 2.63
C HIS A 85 4.16 -6.22 3.62
N ARG A 86 4.43 -5.92 4.88
CA ARG A 86 3.45 -6.00 5.98
C ARG A 86 2.22 -5.15 5.68
N VAL A 87 2.42 -3.88 5.32
CA VAL A 87 1.32 -2.95 5.04
C VAL A 87 0.61 -3.30 3.73
N LEU A 88 1.36 -3.65 2.69
CA LEU A 88 0.84 -3.84 1.34
C LEU A 88 0.09 -5.17 1.17
N LEU A 89 0.56 -6.23 1.83
CA LEU A 89 0.14 -7.61 1.61
C LEU A 89 -0.35 -8.33 2.86
N GLU A 90 -0.11 -7.84 4.08
CA GLU A 90 -0.55 -8.54 5.29
C GLU A 90 -1.78 -7.89 5.93
N VAL A 91 -1.90 -6.56 5.83
CA VAL A 91 -3.11 -5.75 6.17
C VAL A 91 -4.16 -5.82 5.04
#